data_AF-A0A522YXN6-F1
#
_entry.id   AF-A0A522YXN6-F1
#
_cell.length_a   1.000
_cell.length_b   1.000
_cell.length_c   1.000
_cell.angle_alpha   90.00
_cell.angle_beta   90.00
_cell.angle_gamma   90.00
#
_symmetry.space_group_name_H-M   'P 1'
#
loop_
_entity.id
_entity.type
_entity.pdbx_description
1 polymer ?
#
loop_
_entity_poly.entity_id
_entity_poly.type
_entity_poly.pdbx_seq_one_letter_code
_entity_poly.pdbx_strand_id
1 'polypeptide(L)'
;MAAYNQFTIIAESLKKTDSIKAALSYVLAAECKIRQNKDSSDEITEAGKLYFGFAKKENTYGVKNAYLCAAKCFLRAGRYDDAKTAFEKSKTLKRNATVESLRPVMIVDDSKSIILKIENYLEKLGYKDTHSFTTGKEALSGYKKLLKTNPIILLDMGLPDINGDVVANKILSEKPDAQIIVITADEKSTKRVKDTISVGVLAFIQKPFTIKDLKDALNVAESENSLSKK
;
A
#
# COMPACT_ATOMS: atom_id res chain seq x y z
N MET A 1 -26.94 -14.53 29.22
CA MET A 1 -27.31 -13.50 28.21
C MET A 1 -27.23 -14.14 26.83
N ALA A 2 -28.18 -13.85 25.94
CA ALA A 2 -28.04 -14.28 24.55
C ALA A 2 -26.82 -13.59 23.90
N ALA A 3 -26.07 -14.28 23.04
CA ALA A 3 -24.83 -13.79 22.45
C ALA A 3 -24.97 -12.43 21.74
N TYR A 4 -26.12 -12.15 21.12
CA TYR A 4 -26.37 -10.84 20.48
C TYR A 4 -26.38 -9.68 21.50
N ASN A 5 -26.89 -9.88 22.73
CA ASN A 5 -26.88 -8.84 23.76
C ASN A 5 -25.45 -8.45 24.15
N GLN A 6 -24.53 -9.43 24.20
CA GLN A 6 -23.13 -9.15 24.51
C GLN A 6 -22.49 -8.29 23.42
N PHE A 7 -22.72 -8.65 22.15
CA PHE A 7 -22.22 -7.85 21.03
C PHE A 7 -22.83 -6.45 20.97
N THR A 8 -24.13 -6.29 21.26
CA THR A 8 -24.77 -4.98 21.35
C THR A 8 -24.15 -4.12 22.46
N ILE A 9 -23.89 -4.69 23.65
CA ILE A 9 -23.24 -3.97 24.75
C ILE A 9 -21.82 -3.53 24.36
N ILE A 10 -21.05 -4.42 23.73
CA ILE A 10 -19.71 -4.09 23.22
C ILE A 10 -19.79 -2.98 22.17
N ALA A 11 -20.79 -3.04 21.29
CA ALA A 11 -20.97 -2.03 20.26
C ALA A 11 -21.25 -0.64 20.87
N GLU A 12 -22.16 -0.55 21.84
CA GLU A 12 -22.49 0.70 22.54
C GLU A 12 -21.29 1.30 23.26
N SER A 13 -20.46 0.48 23.93
CA SER A 13 -19.27 0.97 24.64
C SER A 13 -18.19 1.52 23.70
N LEU A 14 -18.10 0.97 22.48
CA LEU A 14 -17.12 1.37 21.47
C LEU A 14 -17.57 2.53 20.57
N LYS A 15 -18.86 2.87 20.52
CA LYS A 15 -19.42 3.88 19.59
C LYS A 15 -18.63 5.19 19.52
N LYS A 16 -18.13 5.66 20.68
CA LYS A 16 -17.43 6.94 20.80
C LYS A 16 -15.92 6.84 20.57
N THR A 17 -15.34 5.67 20.78
CA THR A 17 -13.87 5.47 20.80
C THR A 17 -13.36 4.77 19.54
N ASP A 18 -14.14 3.85 18.97
CA ASP A 18 -13.81 3.09 17.77
C ASP A 18 -15.09 2.72 17.00
N SER A 19 -15.53 3.64 16.14
CA SER A 19 -16.80 3.49 15.40
C SER A 19 -16.81 2.29 14.45
N ILE A 20 -15.65 1.85 13.97
CA ILE A 20 -15.55 0.68 13.07
C ILE A 20 -15.76 -0.61 13.85
N LYS A 21 -15.07 -0.78 14.99
CA LYS A 21 -15.30 -1.96 15.84
C LYS A 21 -16.72 -1.97 16.38
N ALA A 22 -17.26 -0.81 16.77
CA ALA A 22 -18.67 -0.70 17.17
C ALA A 22 -19.61 -1.18 16.05
N ALA A 23 -19.41 -0.72 14.81
CA ALA A 23 -20.20 -1.15 13.66
C ALA A 23 -20.10 -2.67 13.41
N LEU A 24 -18.90 -3.24 13.50
CA LEU A 24 -18.69 -4.68 13.36
C LEU A 24 -19.42 -5.47 14.46
N SER A 25 -19.35 -5.01 15.71
CA SER A 25 -20.08 -5.62 16.82
C SER A 25 -21.59 -5.60 16.61
N TYR A 26 -22.16 -4.52 16.05
CA TYR A 26 -23.57 -4.51 15.64
C TYR A 26 -23.87 -5.52 14.53
N VAL A 27 -23.00 -5.67 13.52
CA VAL A 27 -23.18 -6.69 12.47
C VAL A 27 -23.18 -8.09 13.08
N LEU A 28 -22.28 -8.39 14.02
CA LEU A 28 -22.25 -9.67 14.73
C LEU A 28 -23.52 -9.89 15.57
N ALA A 29 -23.99 -8.86 16.28
CA ALA A 29 -25.26 -8.93 17.01
C ALA A 29 -26.45 -9.22 16.07
N ALA A 30 -26.50 -8.55 14.92
CA ALA A 30 -27.52 -8.78 13.89
C ALA A 30 -27.47 -10.20 13.35
N GLU A 31 -26.29 -10.72 13.03
CA GLU A 31 -26.13 -12.10 12.53
C GLU A 31 -26.58 -13.13 13.57
N CYS A 32 -26.28 -12.90 14.85
CA CYS A 32 -26.79 -13.73 15.93
C CYS A 32 -28.33 -13.71 16.01
N LYS A 33 -28.97 -12.55 15.82
CA LYS A 33 -30.44 -12.43 15.81
C LYS A 33 -31.07 -13.11 14.60
N ILE A 34 -30.50 -12.94 13.41
CA ILE A 34 -30.99 -13.57 12.17
C ILE A 34 -30.99 -15.10 12.30
N ARG A 35 -29.92 -15.69 12.84
CA ARG A 35 -29.84 -17.14 13.08
C ARG A 35 -30.88 -17.65 14.08
N GLN A 36 -31.44 -16.75 14.89
CA GLN A 36 -32.52 -17.04 15.84
C GLN A 36 -33.89 -16.64 15.30
N ASN A 37 -34.01 -16.33 13.99
CA ASN A 37 -35.23 -15.82 13.35
C ASN A 37 -35.81 -14.57 14.04
N LYS A 38 -34.94 -13.72 14.59
CA LYS A 38 -35.30 -12.45 15.22
C LYS A 38 -35.03 -11.29 14.29
N ASP A 39 -35.81 -10.22 14.43
CA ASP A 39 -35.56 -8.97 13.72
C ASP A 39 -34.21 -8.38 14.13
N SER A 40 -33.47 -7.90 13.14
CA SER A 40 -32.11 -7.35 13.27
C SER A 40 -31.95 -6.01 12.55
N SER A 41 -33.06 -5.44 12.06
CA SER A 41 -33.05 -4.22 11.24
C SER A 41 -32.38 -3.05 11.97
N ASP A 42 -32.60 -2.92 13.28
CA ASP A 42 -32.00 -1.87 14.11
C ASP A 42 -30.48 -1.99 14.20
N GLU A 43 -29.96 -3.18 14.54
CA GLU A 43 -28.51 -3.40 14.61
C GLU A 43 -27.82 -3.17 13.28
N ILE A 44 -28.41 -3.69 12.18
CA ILE A 44 -27.86 -3.51 10.84
C ILE A 44 -27.89 -2.02 10.45
N THR A 45 -28.97 -1.32 10.78
CA THR A 45 -29.11 0.11 10.52
C THR A 45 -28.06 0.91 11.27
N GLU A 46 -27.83 0.60 12.55
CA GLU A 46 -26.86 1.30 13.38
C GLU A 46 -25.43 1.04 12.91
N ALA A 47 -25.11 -0.21 12.53
CA ALA A 47 -23.84 -0.53 11.88
C ALA A 47 -23.64 0.31 10.60
N GLY A 48 -24.67 0.39 9.76
CA GLY A 48 -24.63 1.20 8.53
C GLY A 48 -24.35 2.67 8.80
N LYS A 49 -25.03 3.27 9.79
CA LYS A 49 -24.80 4.67 10.20
C LYS A 49 -23.39 4.90 10.71
N LEU A 50 -22.83 3.97 11.50
CA LEU A 50 -21.48 4.08 12.04
C LEU A 50 -20.42 3.98 10.93
N TYR A 51 -20.53 3.01 10.02
CA TYR A 51 -19.64 2.92 8.86
C TYR A 51 -19.71 4.17 7.98
N PHE A 52 -20.92 4.67 7.73
CA PHE A 52 -21.14 5.87 6.90
C PHE A 52 -20.62 7.14 7.59
N GLY A 53 -20.83 7.26 8.89
CA GLY A 53 -20.35 8.37 9.72
C GLY A 53 -18.83 8.40 9.81
N PHE A 54 -18.19 7.24 10.00
CA PHE A 54 -16.74 7.10 9.92
C PHE A 54 -16.21 7.59 8.56
N ALA A 55 -16.81 7.10 7.47
CA ALA A 55 -16.40 7.44 6.11
C ALA A 55 -16.62 8.93 5.74
N LYS A 56 -17.45 9.66 6.50
CA LYS A 56 -17.63 11.12 6.34
C LYS A 56 -16.61 11.94 7.11
N LYS A 57 -16.18 11.47 8.28
CA LYS A 57 -15.30 12.22 9.20
C LYS A 57 -13.83 12.03 8.87
N GLU A 58 -13.48 10.83 8.44
CA GLU A 58 -12.09 10.44 8.23
C GLU A 58 -11.72 10.57 6.76
N ASN A 59 -10.55 11.17 6.50
CA ASN A 59 -9.99 11.26 5.15
C ASN A 59 -8.84 10.26 4.99
N THR A 60 -8.95 9.07 5.61
CA THR A 60 -7.87 8.08 5.83
C THR A 60 -8.10 6.73 5.11
N TYR A 61 -7.21 5.76 5.31
CA TYR A 61 -7.31 4.41 4.73
C TYR A 61 -8.62 3.72 5.12
N GLY A 62 -9.27 3.08 4.14
CA GLY A 62 -10.50 2.30 4.36
C GLY A 62 -11.83 3.04 4.20
N VAL A 63 -11.82 4.35 3.91
CA VAL A 63 -13.05 5.16 3.70
C VAL A 63 -13.95 4.59 2.60
N LYS A 64 -13.38 4.19 1.45
CA LYS A 64 -14.14 3.52 0.38
C LYS A 64 -14.81 2.24 0.87
N ASN A 65 -14.07 1.41 1.60
CA ASN A 65 -14.59 0.16 2.15
C ASN A 65 -15.67 0.42 3.19
N ALA A 66 -15.52 1.43 4.03
CA ALA A 66 -16.53 1.85 5.00
C ALA A 66 -17.83 2.29 4.29
N TYR A 67 -17.76 3.06 3.21
CA TYR A 67 -18.97 3.37 2.40
C TYR A 67 -19.62 2.11 1.79
N LEU A 68 -18.83 1.13 1.33
CA LEU A 68 -19.37 -0.13 0.82
C LEU A 68 -20.01 -0.99 1.92
N CYS A 69 -19.39 -1.05 3.10
CA CYS A 69 -19.95 -1.71 4.29
C CYS A 69 -21.27 -1.04 4.71
N ALA A 70 -21.31 0.29 4.74
CA ALA A 70 -22.53 1.05 5.01
C ALA A 70 -23.63 0.74 3.98
N ALA A 71 -23.30 0.75 2.68
CA ALA A 71 -24.25 0.44 1.62
C ALA A 71 -24.86 -0.97 1.79
N LYS A 72 -24.02 -1.96 2.12
CA LYS A 72 -24.47 -3.34 2.37
C LYS A 72 -25.37 -3.42 3.60
N CYS A 73 -25.04 -2.73 4.68
CA CYS A 73 -25.88 -2.65 5.87
C CYS A 73 -27.25 -2.04 5.54
N PHE A 74 -27.28 -0.85 4.92
CA PHE A 74 -28.54 -0.20 4.57
C PHE A 74 -29.40 -1.03 3.62
N LEU A 75 -28.80 -1.71 2.65
CA LEU A 75 -29.53 -2.62 1.77
C LEU A 75 -30.18 -3.78 2.54
N ARG A 76 -29.46 -4.40 3.48
CA ARG A 76 -29.99 -5.47 4.34
C ARG A 76 -31.11 -4.99 5.27
N ALA A 77 -31.08 -3.72 5.67
CA ALA A 77 -32.12 -3.09 6.48
C ALA A 77 -33.30 -2.54 5.65
N GLY A 78 -33.32 -2.75 4.33
CA GLY A 78 -34.38 -2.21 3.45
C GLY A 78 -34.30 -0.70 3.19
N ARG A 79 -33.19 -0.05 3.57
CA ARG A 79 -32.95 1.39 3.38
C ARG A 79 -32.28 1.66 2.03
N TYR A 80 -33.04 1.55 0.95
CA TYR A 80 -32.50 1.59 -0.42
C TYR A 80 -31.85 2.93 -0.79
N ASP A 81 -32.44 4.07 -0.39
CA ASP A 81 -31.90 5.40 -0.72
C ASP A 81 -30.56 5.66 -0.02
N ASP A 82 -30.43 5.25 1.23
CA ASP A 82 -29.17 5.34 1.98
C ASP A 82 -28.11 4.41 1.39
N ALA A 83 -28.52 3.20 0.98
CA ALA A 83 -27.62 2.25 0.31
C ALA A 83 -27.09 2.82 -1.00
N LYS A 84 -27.98 3.38 -1.83
CA LYS A 84 -27.61 4.05 -3.09
C LYS A 84 -26.66 5.21 -2.83
N THR A 85 -26.98 6.08 -1.87
CA THR A 85 -26.14 7.23 -1.50
C THR A 85 -24.75 6.80 -1.05
N ALA A 86 -24.65 5.79 -0.18
CA ALA A 86 -23.37 5.25 0.28
C ALA A 86 -22.56 4.63 -0.86
N PHE A 87 -23.21 3.89 -1.75
CA PHE A 87 -22.57 3.27 -2.90
C PHE A 87 -22.07 4.32 -3.91
N GLU A 88 -22.87 5.34 -4.21
CA GLU A 88 -22.46 6.46 -5.07
C GLU A 88 -21.27 7.20 -4.48
N LYS A 89 -21.29 7.50 -3.17
CA LYS A 89 -20.13 8.08 -2.48
C LYS A 89 -18.89 7.19 -2.64
N SER A 90 -19.02 5.86 -2.48
CA SER A 90 -17.91 4.92 -2.70
C SER A 90 -17.35 4.94 -4.13
N LYS A 91 -18.18 5.27 -5.15
CA LYS A 91 -17.77 5.41 -6.55
C LYS A 91 -17.08 6.75 -6.83
N THR A 92 -17.59 7.83 -6.23
CA THR A 92 -16.96 9.16 -6.34
C THR A 92 -15.58 9.20 -5.69
N LEU A 93 -15.36 8.31 -4.71
CA LEU A 93 -14.04 7.92 -4.25
C LEU A 93 -13.37 7.06 -5.35
N LYS A 94 -12.80 7.74 -6.35
CA LYS A 94 -11.62 7.23 -7.06
C LYS A 94 -10.66 6.73 -5.98
N ARG A 95 -9.85 5.70 -6.28
CA ARG A 95 -8.84 5.13 -5.39
C ARG A 95 -7.83 6.21 -4.98
N ASN A 96 -8.26 7.11 -4.11
CA ASN A 96 -7.45 8.04 -3.38
C ASN A 96 -7.00 7.18 -2.21
N ALA A 97 -5.95 6.39 -2.49
CA ALA A 97 -4.96 6.21 -1.45
C ALA A 97 -4.76 7.61 -0.88
N THR A 98 -5.08 7.79 0.40
CA THR A 98 -4.45 8.87 1.14
C THR A 98 -3.00 8.94 0.71
N VAL A 99 -2.59 10.11 0.27
CA VAL A 99 -1.20 10.41 -0.02
C VAL A 99 -0.44 10.27 1.31
N GLU A 100 -0.13 9.04 1.71
CA GLU A 100 1.28 8.79 1.95
C GLU A 100 1.92 9.18 0.63
N SER A 101 2.71 10.24 0.67
CA SER A 101 3.63 10.50 -0.43
C SER A 101 4.37 9.20 -0.64
N LEU A 102 4.04 8.47 -1.71
CA LEU A 102 4.82 7.32 -2.12
C LEU A 102 6.28 7.76 -2.12
N ARG A 103 7.16 6.93 -1.57
CA ARG A 103 8.53 7.37 -1.38
C ARG A 103 9.15 7.73 -2.72
N PRO A 104 10.11 8.67 -2.75
CA PRO A 104 10.79 9.00 -3.98
C PRO A 104 11.47 7.74 -4.55
N VAL A 105 11.42 7.58 -5.86
CA VAL A 105 12.05 6.44 -6.54
C VAL A 105 13.24 6.93 -7.32
N MET A 106 14.42 6.38 -7.00
CA MET A 106 15.63 6.58 -7.78
C MET A 106 15.74 5.48 -8.84
N ILE A 107 15.99 5.86 -10.08
CA ILE A 107 16.20 4.94 -11.20
C ILE A 107 17.65 5.10 -11.65
N VAL A 108 18.40 4.00 -11.68
CA VAL A 108 19.82 3.99 -12.05
C VAL A 108 20.03 2.97 -13.15
N ASP A 109 20.06 3.44 -14.39
CA ASP A 109 20.18 2.62 -15.60
C ASP A 109 20.77 3.50 -16.72
N ASP A 110 21.72 2.99 -17.48
CA ASP A 110 22.35 3.75 -18.57
C ASP A 110 21.47 3.84 -19.82
N SER A 111 20.51 2.91 -19.94
CA SER A 111 19.56 2.86 -21.04
C SER A 111 18.38 3.80 -20.80
N LYS A 112 18.38 4.92 -21.53
CA LYS A 112 17.26 5.89 -21.52
C LYS A 112 15.90 5.25 -21.85
N SER A 113 15.88 4.22 -22.71
CA SER A 113 14.64 3.52 -23.06
C SER A 113 14.10 2.70 -21.87
N ILE A 114 14.97 2.12 -21.06
CA ILE A 114 14.59 1.43 -19.82
C ILE A 114 14.13 2.44 -18.77
N ILE A 115 14.84 3.55 -18.59
CA ILE A 115 14.41 4.64 -17.69
C ILE A 115 12.98 5.08 -18.04
N LEU A 116 12.73 5.45 -19.30
CA LEU A 116 11.40 5.89 -19.75
C LEU A 116 10.31 4.82 -19.53
N LYS A 117 10.65 3.54 -19.73
CA LYS A 117 9.74 2.44 -19.45
C LYS A 117 9.40 2.35 -17.96
N ILE A 118 10.40 2.46 -17.08
CA ILE A 118 10.22 2.43 -15.63
C ILE A 118 9.41 3.65 -15.17
N GLU A 119 9.73 4.86 -15.63
CA GLU A 119 9.00 6.09 -15.30
C GLU A 119 7.51 5.98 -15.66
N ASN A 120 7.19 5.51 -16.87
CA ASN A 120 5.80 5.26 -17.28
C ASN A 120 5.09 4.21 -16.41
N TYR A 121 5.81 3.19 -15.95
CA TYR A 121 5.23 2.22 -15.02
C TYR A 121 5.01 2.83 -13.64
N LEU A 122 5.98 3.60 -13.12
CA LEU A 122 5.89 4.30 -11.84
C LEU A 122 4.74 5.30 -11.82
N GLU A 123 4.57 6.07 -12.89
CA GLU A 123 3.45 7.02 -13.04
C GLU A 123 2.09 6.29 -12.96
N LYS A 124 1.94 5.18 -13.70
CA LYS A 124 0.73 4.34 -13.66
C LYS A 124 0.47 3.72 -12.28
N LEU A 125 1.53 3.51 -11.50
CA LEU A 125 1.47 3.00 -10.13
C LEU A 125 1.28 4.12 -9.09
N GLY A 126 1.34 5.39 -9.49
CA GLY A 126 1.11 6.57 -8.66
C GLY A 126 2.37 7.20 -8.07
N TYR A 127 3.56 6.68 -8.36
CA TYR A 127 4.83 7.27 -7.95
C TYR A 127 5.13 8.49 -8.82
N LYS A 128 5.08 9.69 -8.22
CA LYS A 128 5.26 10.97 -8.91
C LYS A 128 6.62 11.62 -8.67
N ASP A 129 7.31 11.22 -7.60
CA ASP A 129 8.62 11.75 -7.25
C ASP A 129 9.70 10.76 -7.70
N THR A 130 10.18 10.95 -8.93
CA THR A 130 11.14 10.04 -9.58
C THR A 130 12.41 10.78 -9.97
N HIS A 131 13.57 10.18 -9.69
CA HIS A 131 14.88 10.73 -10.01
C HIS A 131 15.72 9.72 -10.78
N SER A 132 16.10 10.07 -12.00
CA SER A 132 16.80 9.16 -12.91
C SER A 132 18.27 9.53 -13.06
N PHE A 133 19.14 8.53 -13.07
CA PHE A 133 20.59 8.67 -13.18
C PHE A 133 21.12 7.65 -14.19
N THR A 134 22.04 8.09 -15.06
CA THR A 134 22.58 7.25 -16.14
C THR A 134 23.96 6.68 -15.83
N THR A 135 24.54 7.04 -14.68
CA THR A 135 25.85 6.59 -14.24
C THR A 135 25.85 6.29 -12.74
N GLY A 136 26.74 5.41 -12.30
CA GLY A 136 26.90 5.07 -10.88
C GLY A 136 27.39 6.25 -10.04
N LYS A 137 28.28 7.09 -10.59
CA LYS A 137 28.75 8.32 -9.91
C LYS A 137 27.63 9.32 -9.67
N GLU A 138 26.78 9.57 -10.67
CA GLU A 138 25.62 10.46 -10.52
C GLU A 138 24.63 9.89 -9.51
N ALA A 139 24.37 8.58 -9.55
CA ALA A 139 23.48 7.91 -8.62
C ALA A 139 23.93 8.06 -7.15
N LEU A 140 25.23 7.86 -6.87
CA LEU A 140 25.78 8.05 -5.52
C LEU A 140 25.67 9.50 -5.04
N SER A 141 25.90 10.48 -5.92
CA SER A 141 25.75 11.89 -5.61
C SER A 141 24.28 12.28 -5.37
N GLY A 142 23.37 11.78 -6.22
CA GLY A 142 21.93 11.97 -6.09
C GLY A 142 21.37 11.33 -4.81
N TYR A 143 21.83 10.12 -4.47
CA TYR A 143 21.40 9.41 -3.27
C TYR A 143 21.67 10.22 -2.01
N LYS A 144 22.85 10.85 -1.90
CA LYS A 144 23.20 11.70 -0.75
C LYS A 144 22.24 12.88 -0.56
N LYS A 145 21.69 13.43 -1.65
CA LYS A 145 20.69 14.50 -1.60
C LYS A 145 19.31 14.01 -1.15
N LEU A 146 18.99 12.76 -1.47
CA LEU A 146 17.69 12.13 -1.19
C LEU A 146 17.71 11.29 0.09
N LEU A 147 18.84 11.18 0.80
CA LEU A 147 18.99 10.30 1.96
C LEU A 147 17.87 10.45 3.01
N LYS A 148 17.43 11.69 3.25
CA LYS A 148 16.38 12.02 4.24
C LYS A 148 14.99 11.50 3.87
N THR A 149 14.72 11.23 2.59
CA THR A 149 13.41 10.76 2.12
C THR A 149 13.32 9.23 2.06
N ASN A 150 14.40 8.53 2.38
CA ASN A 150 14.52 7.08 2.31
C ASN A 150 14.02 6.49 0.97
N PRO A 151 14.60 6.90 -0.18
CA PRO A 151 14.07 6.55 -1.48
C PRO A 151 14.14 5.04 -1.75
N ILE A 152 13.27 4.56 -2.62
CA ILE A 152 13.42 3.23 -3.23
C ILE A 152 14.38 3.35 -4.39
N ILE A 153 15.40 2.49 -4.47
CA ILE A 153 16.42 2.54 -5.51
C ILE A 153 16.19 1.37 -6.47
N LEU A 154 15.95 1.66 -7.74
CA LEU A 154 15.91 0.71 -8.84
C LEU A 154 17.26 0.76 -9.54
N LEU A 155 18.06 -0.29 -9.42
CA LEU A 155 19.48 -0.30 -9.79
C LEU A 155 19.80 -1.35 -10.86
N ASP A 156 20.33 -0.90 -11.98
CA ASP A 156 20.97 -1.76 -12.97
C ASP A 156 22.40 -2.13 -12.57
N MET A 157 22.85 -3.30 -13.02
CA MET A 157 24.20 -3.81 -12.74
C MET A 157 25.24 -3.39 -13.78
N GLY A 158 24.82 -3.14 -15.01
CA GLY A 158 25.66 -2.87 -16.17
C GLY A 158 25.87 -1.37 -16.45
N LEU A 159 26.21 -0.59 -15.42
CA LEU A 159 26.46 0.85 -15.59
C LEU A 159 27.82 1.13 -16.26
N PRO A 160 27.95 2.25 -17.00
CA PRO A 160 29.11 2.52 -17.86
C PRO A 160 30.40 2.89 -17.11
N ASP A 161 30.30 3.33 -15.84
CA ASP A 161 31.41 3.87 -15.08
C ASP A 161 31.74 3.08 -13.80
N ILE A 162 30.71 2.67 -13.04
CA ILE A 162 30.85 1.90 -11.81
C ILE A 162 29.80 0.80 -11.81
N ASN A 163 30.24 -0.43 -11.70
CA ASN A 163 29.39 -1.61 -11.55
C ASN A 163 28.30 -1.44 -10.47
N GLY A 164 27.07 -1.86 -10.76
CA GLY A 164 25.93 -1.67 -9.86
C GLY A 164 26.09 -2.33 -8.49
N ASP A 165 26.78 -3.48 -8.38
CA ASP A 165 27.11 -4.12 -7.11
C ASP A 165 28.00 -3.22 -6.22
N VAL A 166 28.92 -2.47 -6.83
CA VAL A 166 29.75 -1.49 -6.10
C VAL A 166 28.90 -0.32 -5.62
N VAL A 167 27.92 0.12 -6.41
CA VAL A 167 26.96 1.16 -6.01
C VAL A 167 26.11 0.68 -4.83
N ALA A 168 25.55 -0.54 -4.92
CA ALA A 168 24.74 -1.13 -3.86
C ALA A 168 25.53 -1.28 -2.55
N ASN A 169 26.74 -1.81 -2.61
CA ASN A 169 27.62 -1.95 -1.46
C ASN A 169 27.89 -0.61 -0.76
N LYS A 170 28.20 0.45 -1.53
CA LYS A 170 28.45 1.78 -0.97
C LYS A 170 27.22 2.34 -0.27
N ILE A 171 26.05 2.22 -0.90
CA ILE A 171 24.78 2.70 -0.33
C ILE A 171 24.45 1.94 0.96
N LEU A 172 24.52 0.61 0.95
CA LEU A 172 24.20 -0.23 2.11
C LEU A 172 25.22 -0.07 3.25
N SER A 173 26.48 0.24 2.93
CA SER A 173 27.49 0.56 3.95
C SER A 173 27.21 1.90 4.65
N GLU A 174 26.68 2.89 3.93
CA GLU A 174 26.28 4.19 4.52
C GLU A 174 24.91 4.10 5.23
N LYS A 175 23.97 3.30 4.69
CA LYS A 175 22.60 3.14 5.19
C LYS A 175 22.14 1.68 5.03
N PRO A 176 22.32 0.83 6.07
CA PRO A 176 21.99 -0.60 6.00
C PRO A 176 20.52 -0.93 5.74
N ASP A 177 19.60 -0.02 6.04
CA ASP A 177 18.15 -0.15 5.79
C ASP A 177 17.71 0.39 4.42
N ALA A 178 18.66 0.77 3.55
CA ALA A 178 18.36 1.27 2.21
C ALA A 178 17.63 0.23 1.36
N GLN A 179 16.58 0.66 0.66
CA GLN A 179 15.69 -0.21 -0.10
C GLN A 179 16.16 -0.28 -1.56
N ILE A 180 17.01 -1.26 -1.88
CA ILE A 180 17.56 -1.46 -3.23
C ILE A 180 16.87 -2.64 -3.94
N ILE A 181 16.30 -2.38 -5.10
CA ILE A 181 15.73 -3.36 -6.02
C ILE A 181 16.64 -3.41 -7.25
N VAL A 182 17.23 -4.57 -7.52
CA VAL A 182 18.09 -4.77 -8.68
C VAL A 182 17.24 -5.09 -9.91
N ILE A 183 17.47 -4.39 -11.02
CA ILE A 183 16.83 -4.63 -12.32
C ILE A 183 17.92 -4.83 -13.37
N THR A 184 18.21 -6.06 -13.79
CA THR A 184 19.37 -6.37 -14.64
C THR A 184 19.03 -7.37 -15.74
N ALA A 185 19.83 -7.39 -16.82
CA ALA A 185 19.81 -8.45 -17.83
C ALA A 185 20.47 -9.75 -17.34
N ASP A 186 21.32 -9.67 -16.32
CA ASP A 186 22.01 -10.84 -15.75
C ASP A 186 20.99 -11.86 -15.20
N GLU A 187 21.27 -13.14 -15.40
CA GLU A 187 20.47 -14.18 -14.79
C GLU A 187 20.67 -14.23 -13.27
N LYS A 188 19.61 -14.57 -12.54
CA LYS A 188 19.65 -14.77 -11.08
C LYS A 188 20.64 -15.85 -10.65
N SER A 189 20.96 -16.79 -11.55
CA SER A 189 21.89 -17.90 -11.34
C SER A 189 23.35 -17.44 -11.23
N THR A 190 23.67 -16.26 -11.79
CA THR A 190 25.05 -15.74 -11.86
C THR A 190 25.62 -15.46 -10.48
N LYS A 191 26.94 -15.68 -10.34
CA LYS A 191 27.65 -15.44 -9.08
C LYS A 191 27.49 -13.99 -8.62
N ARG A 192 27.62 -13.03 -9.54
CA ARG A 192 27.48 -11.59 -9.26
C ARG A 192 26.13 -11.23 -8.64
N VAL A 193 25.04 -11.77 -9.18
CA VAL A 193 23.69 -11.53 -8.63
C VAL A 193 23.54 -12.17 -7.24
N LYS A 194 24.01 -13.41 -7.07
CA LYS A 194 23.98 -14.08 -5.76
C LYS A 194 24.75 -13.30 -4.70
N ASP A 195 25.97 -12.86 -5.04
CA ASP A 195 26.82 -12.08 -4.15
C ASP A 195 26.12 -10.77 -3.76
N THR A 196 25.46 -10.08 -4.71
CA THR A 196 24.71 -8.85 -4.40
C THR A 196 23.51 -9.11 -3.49
N ILE A 197 22.76 -10.20 -3.71
CA ILE A 197 21.66 -10.61 -2.82
C ILE A 197 22.17 -10.78 -1.39
N SER A 198 23.35 -11.38 -1.21
CA SER A 198 23.98 -11.57 0.09
C SER A 198 24.38 -10.27 0.81
N VAL A 199 24.52 -9.15 0.08
CA VAL A 199 24.80 -7.83 0.68
C VAL A 199 23.54 -7.18 1.29
N GLY A 200 22.35 -7.71 0.99
CA GLY A 200 21.09 -7.22 1.56
C GLY A 200 20.27 -6.34 0.62
N VAL A 201 20.39 -6.52 -0.70
CA VAL A 201 19.40 -5.94 -1.63
C VAL A 201 18.03 -6.58 -1.38
N LEU A 202 16.99 -5.77 -1.49
CA LEU A 202 15.63 -6.14 -1.11
C LEU A 202 15.01 -7.13 -2.10
N ALA A 203 15.14 -6.83 -3.39
CA ALA A 203 14.47 -7.59 -4.44
C ALA A 203 15.29 -7.60 -5.73
N PHE A 204 14.97 -8.56 -6.60
CA PHE A 204 15.64 -8.77 -7.88
C PHE A 204 14.60 -8.97 -8.99
N ILE A 205 14.78 -8.24 -10.09
CA ILE A 205 13.95 -8.29 -11.29
C ILE A 205 14.87 -8.52 -12.51
N GLN A 206 14.59 -9.57 -13.28
CA GLN A 206 15.32 -9.82 -14.52
C GLN A 206 14.67 -9.08 -15.70
N LYS A 207 15.47 -8.50 -16.59
CA LYS A 207 15.03 -7.94 -17.87
C LYS A 207 14.83 -9.07 -18.89
N PRO A 208 13.76 -9.07 -19.70
CA PRO A 208 12.66 -8.10 -19.73
C PRO A 208 11.65 -8.32 -18.58
N PHE A 209 11.08 -7.22 -18.06
CA PHE A 209 10.11 -7.23 -16.97
C PHE A 209 8.79 -6.53 -17.34
N THR A 210 7.74 -6.84 -16.58
CA THR A 210 6.39 -6.28 -16.69
C THR A 210 6.12 -5.25 -15.60
N ILE A 211 5.03 -4.48 -15.76
CA ILE A 211 4.55 -3.57 -14.70
C ILE A 211 4.16 -4.31 -13.42
N LYS A 212 3.74 -5.58 -13.52
CA LYS A 212 3.39 -6.42 -12.37
C LYS A 212 4.65 -6.73 -11.55
N ASP A 213 5.75 -7.11 -12.21
CA ASP A 213 7.00 -7.44 -11.52
C ASP A 213 7.53 -6.23 -10.74
N LEU A 214 7.52 -5.04 -11.37
CA LEU A 214 7.91 -3.80 -10.70
C LEU A 214 6.99 -3.47 -9.52
N LYS A 215 5.68 -3.59 -9.70
CA LYS A 215 4.69 -3.34 -8.64
C LYS A 215 4.89 -4.26 -7.44
N ASP A 216 5.11 -5.55 -7.68
CA ASP A 216 5.28 -6.53 -6.62
C ASP A 216 6.54 -6.21 -5.80
N ALA A 217 7.66 -5.87 -6.45
CA ALA A 217 8.89 -5.46 -5.75
C ALA A 217 8.72 -4.13 -4.97
N LEU A 218 8.01 -3.15 -5.52
CA LEU A 218 7.70 -1.90 -4.83
C LEU A 218 6.83 -2.12 -3.59
N ASN A 219 5.85 -3.03 -3.65
CA ASN A 219 5.02 -3.36 -2.47
C ASN A 219 5.86 -3.97 -1.34
N VAL A 220 6.85 -4.83 -1.68
CA VAL A 220 7.79 -5.36 -0.69
C VAL A 220 8.57 -4.22 -0.03
N ALA A 221 9.09 -3.28 -0.83
CA ALA A 221 9.84 -2.14 -0.31
C ALA A 221 9.02 -1.25 0.63
N GLU A 222 7.76 -1.01 0.30
CA GLU A 222 6.86 -0.23 1.17
C GLU A 222 6.47 -0.99 2.44
N SER A 223 6.33 -2.32 2.35
CA SER A 223 6.02 -3.15 3.53
C SER A 223 7.17 -3.18 4.54
N GLU A 224 8.43 -3.38 4.11
CA GLU A 224 9.61 -3.39 4.98
C GLU A 224 9.84 -2.04 5.68
N ASN A 225 9.62 -0.93 4.95
CA ASN A 225 9.70 0.41 5.52
C ASN A 225 8.64 0.66 6.60
N SER A 226 7.46 0.03 6.52
CA SER A 226 6.41 0.14 7.54
C SER A 226 6.72 -0.64 8.82
N LEU A 227 7.48 -1.74 8.71
CA LEU A 227 7.90 -2.58 9.83
C LEU A 227 9.07 -1.94 10.60
N SER A 228 9.98 -1.28 9.89
CA SER A 228 11.16 -0.61 10.47
C SER A 228 10.82 0.67 11.26
N LYS A 229 9.58 1.17 11.17
CA LYS A 229 9.08 2.37 11.88
C LYS A 229 8.38 2.06 13.21
N LYS A 230 8.32 0.80 13.64
CA LYS A 230 7.80 0.37 14.95
C LYS A 230 8.95 0.01 15.89
#